data_AF-A0A4Q2FGS6-F1
#
_entry.id   AF-A0A4Q2FGS6-F1
#
_cell.length_a   1.000
_cell.length_b   1.000
_cell.length_c   1.000
_cell.angle_alpha   90.00
_cell.angle_beta   90.00
_cell.angle_gamma   90.00
#
_symmetry.space_group_name_H-M   'P 1'
#
loop_
_entity.id
_entity.type
_entity.pdbx_description
1 polymer ?
#
loop_
_entity_poly.entity_id
_entity_poly.type
_entity_poly.pdbx_seq_one_letter_code
_entity_poly.pdbx_strand_id
1 'polypeptide(L)'
;TEKKVTITTYVTSKDVSSLKQGETIRFTALDENNKEFVLTSTISNIDSNATKTEKGNFFKVEAETSLTDEQAEKLRYGIEGRAVVITGRKTYFNYYLDQFLRRD
;
A
#
# COMPACT_ATOMS: atom_id res chain seq x y z
N THR A 1 -9.09 22.92 4.94
CA THR A 1 -9.22 21.73 5.80
C THR A 1 -8.55 20.59 5.10
N GLU A 2 -7.46 20.04 5.64
CA GLU A 2 -6.72 18.95 5.00
C GLU A 2 -7.60 17.69 4.97
N LYS A 3 -8.02 17.24 3.79
CA LYS A 3 -8.88 16.06 3.62
C LYS A 3 -8.00 14.81 3.59
N LYS A 4 -7.68 14.26 4.77
CA LYS A 4 -6.91 13.02 4.90
C LYS A 4 -7.81 11.81 4.73
N VAL A 5 -7.29 10.78 4.08
CA VAL A 5 -7.96 9.48 3.94
C VAL A 5 -7.04 8.34 4.33
N THR A 6 -7.66 7.27 4.84
CA THR A 6 -6.99 6.05 5.24
C THR A 6 -7.45 4.91 4.35
N ILE A 7 -6.49 4.27 3.69
CA ILE A 7 -6.70 3.03 2.93
C ILE A 7 -6.38 1.88 3.85
N THR A 8 -7.34 0.98 4.04
CA THR A 8 -7.16 -0.24 4.85
C THR A 8 -7.08 -1.44 3.94
N THR A 9 -6.10 -2.31 4.16
CA THR A 9 -5.98 -3.59 3.46
C THR A 9 -5.57 -4.70 4.43
N TYR A 10 -5.80 -5.95 4.03
CA TYR A 10 -5.46 -7.13 4.80
C TYR A 10 -4.47 -7.99 4.02
N VAL A 11 -3.32 -8.25 4.64
CA VAL A 11 -2.22 -9.00 4.02
C VAL A 11 -1.93 -10.27 4.80
N THR A 12 -1.40 -11.28 4.14
CA THR A 12 -1.10 -12.56 4.79
C THR A 12 0.10 -12.45 5.73
N SER A 13 0.23 -13.40 6.65
CA SER A 13 1.41 -13.50 7.54
C SER A 13 2.73 -13.61 6.78
N LYS A 14 2.71 -14.23 5.59
CA LYS A 14 3.90 -14.36 4.74
C LYS A 14 4.31 -13.00 4.17
N ASP A 15 3.36 -12.27 3.62
CA ASP A 15 3.64 -11.04 2.88
C ASP A 15 3.91 -9.86 3.83
N VAL A 16 3.21 -9.79 4.98
CA VAL A 16 3.40 -8.72 5.97
C VAL A 16 4.83 -8.64 6.49
N SER A 17 5.53 -9.79 6.57
CA SER A 17 6.92 -9.86 7.05
C SER A 17 7.90 -9.05 6.19
N SER A 18 7.54 -8.78 4.94
CA SER A 18 8.32 -7.99 4.00
C SER A 18 7.97 -6.51 3.98
N LEU A 19 6.85 -6.13 4.60
CA LEU A 19 6.32 -4.77 4.57
C LEU A 19 6.92 -3.91 5.68
N LYS A 20 7.05 -2.61 5.41
CA LYS A 20 7.53 -1.63 6.38
C LYS A 20 6.68 -0.37 6.38
N GLN A 21 6.54 0.22 7.56
CA GLN A 21 5.99 1.57 7.69
C GLN A 21 6.84 2.54 6.83
N GLY A 22 6.17 3.48 6.16
CA GLY A 22 6.81 4.40 5.22
C GLY A 22 6.90 3.91 3.78
N GLU A 23 6.59 2.64 3.49
CA GLU A 23 6.49 2.18 2.10
C GLU A 23 5.29 2.77 1.38
N THR A 24 5.39 2.85 0.06
CA THR A 24 4.32 3.39 -0.78
C THR A 24 3.30 2.31 -1.12
N ILE A 25 2.02 2.63 -0.94
CA ILE A 25 0.89 1.86 -1.47
C ILE A 25 0.25 2.63 -2.61
N ARG A 26 0.03 1.94 -3.72
CA ARG A 26 -0.80 2.41 -4.82
C ARG A 26 -2.17 1.74 -4.75
N PHE A 27 -3.20 2.55 -4.57
CA PHE A 27 -4.59 2.12 -4.61
C PHE A 27 -5.23 2.54 -5.92
N THR A 28 -5.90 1.59 -6.56
CA THR A 28 -6.59 1.77 -7.83
C THR A 28 -8.04 1.35 -7.64
N ALA A 29 -8.98 2.24 -7.95
CA ALA A 29 -10.41 1.94 -7.90
C ALA A 29 -11.16 2.65 -9.01
N LEU A 30 -12.44 2.31 -9.16
CA LEU A 30 -13.36 2.94 -10.10
C LEU A 30 -14.21 3.97 -9.36
N ASP A 31 -14.42 5.13 -9.97
CA ASP A 31 -15.36 6.14 -9.48
C ASP A 31 -16.82 5.78 -9.86
N GLU A 32 -17.77 6.61 -9.44
CA GLU A 32 -19.20 6.46 -9.75
C GLU A 32 -19.49 6.44 -11.26
N ASN A 33 -18.58 6.94 -12.10
CA ASN A 33 -18.69 6.98 -13.56
C ASN A 33 -17.89 5.86 -14.25
N ASN A 34 -17.48 4.82 -13.52
CA ASN A 34 -16.60 3.74 -14.00
C ASN A 34 -15.25 4.23 -14.55
N LYS A 35 -14.77 5.40 -14.11
CA LYS A 35 -13.44 5.89 -14.45
C LYS A 35 -12.46 5.45 -13.38
N GLU A 36 -11.34 4.90 -13.83
CA GLU A 36 -10.26 4.51 -12.94
C GLU A 36 -9.58 5.74 -12.33
N PHE A 37 -9.34 5.70 -11.03
CA PHE A 37 -8.50 6.66 -10.33
C PHE A 37 -7.45 5.95 -9.49
N VAL A 38 -6.33 6.65 -9.28
CA VAL A 38 -5.18 6.12 -8.55
C VAL A 38 -4.85 7.04 -7.39
N LEU A 39 -4.71 6.46 -6.20
CA LEU A 39 -4.23 7.13 -5.00
C LEU A 39 -2.88 6.54 -4.59
N THR A 40 -1.90 7.42 -4.42
CA THR A 40 -0.59 7.05 -3.86
C THR A 40 -0.56 7.47 -2.41
N SER A 41 -0.30 6.51 -1.53
CA SER A 41 -0.36 6.68 -0.07
C SER A 41 0.86 6.05 0.59
N THR A 42 1.12 6.44 1.84
CA THR A 42 2.24 5.93 2.62
C THR A 42 1.72 5.05 3.74
N ILE A 43 2.31 3.85 3.93
CA ILE A 43 1.95 2.98 5.05
C ILE A 43 2.20 3.72 6.36
N SER A 44 1.12 4.01 7.09
CA SER A 44 1.15 4.66 8.38
C SER A 44 1.14 3.66 9.53
N ASN A 45 0.50 2.50 9.36
CA ASN A 45 0.44 1.47 10.40
C ASN A 45 0.37 0.05 9.80
N ILE A 46 0.96 -0.89 10.52
CA ILE A 46 0.87 -2.34 10.29
C ILE A 46 0.57 -2.95 11.65
N ASP A 47 -0.58 -3.61 11.79
CA ASP A 47 -0.94 -4.22 13.06
C ASP A 47 0.08 -5.29 13.45
N SER A 48 0.44 -5.33 14.74
CA SER A 48 1.37 -6.32 15.29
C SER A 48 0.73 -7.69 15.49
N ASN A 49 -0.61 -7.74 15.56
CA ASN A 49 -1.39 -8.95 15.78
C ASN A 49 -2.22 -9.29 14.55
N ALA A 50 -2.37 -10.58 14.27
CA ALA A 50 -3.20 -11.05 13.17
C ALA A 50 -4.68 -11.14 13.56
N THR A 51 -5.54 -10.72 12.65
CA THR A 51 -6.96 -11.07 12.61
C THR A 51 -7.10 -12.49 12.07
N LYS A 52 -7.63 -13.39 12.90
CA LYS A 52 -7.89 -14.77 12.52
C LYS A 52 -9.16 -14.85 11.66
N THR A 53 -9.05 -15.51 10.51
CA THR A 53 -10.18 -15.82 9.63
C THR A 53 -10.18 -17.31 9.30
N GLU A 54 -11.27 -17.83 8.78
CA GLU A 54 -11.35 -19.23 8.30
C GLU A 54 -10.28 -19.56 7.24
N LYS A 55 -9.85 -18.55 6.48
CA LYS A 55 -8.85 -18.68 5.40
C LYS A 55 -7.42 -18.44 5.88
N GLY A 56 -7.21 -18.20 7.18
CA GLY A 56 -5.90 -17.98 7.79
C GLY A 56 -5.77 -16.65 8.53
N ASN A 57 -4.53 -16.33 8.89
CA ASN A 57 -4.16 -15.15 9.68
C ASN A 57 -3.82 -13.98 8.75
N PHE A 58 -4.57 -12.89 8.90
CA PHE A 58 -4.37 -11.66 8.14
C PHE A 58 -3.97 -10.52 9.05
N PHE A 59 -3.08 -9.67 8.57
CA PHE A 59 -2.64 -8.47 9.26
C PHE A 59 -3.25 -7.26 8.58
N LYS A 60 -3.79 -6.34 9.39
CA LYS A 60 -4.31 -5.08 8.90
C LYS A 60 -3.16 -4.13 8.60
N VAL A 61 -3.20 -3.51 7.43
CA VAL A 61 -2.25 -2.50 6.98
C VAL A 61 -3.04 -1.25 6.64
N GLU A 62 -2.60 -0.13 7.19
CA GLU A 62 -3.21 1.18 6.98
C GLU A 62 -2.21 2.10 6.29
N ALA A 63 -2.67 2.79 5.26
CA ALA A 63 -1.92 3.81 4.57
C ALA A 63 -2.70 5.12 4.54
N GLU A 64 -2.01 6.22 4.76
CA GLU A 64 -2.60 7.56 4.79
C GLU A 64 -2.11 8.40 3.63
N THR A 65 -3.02 9.25 3.12
CA THR A 65 -2.69 10.28 2.15
C THR A 65 -3.62 11.48 2.28
N SER A 66 -3.13 12.65 1.86
CA SER A 66 -3.94 13.85 1.74
C SER A 66 -4.51 13.91 0.33
N LEU A 67 -5.80 14.20 0.22
CA LEU A 67 -6.47 14.35 -1.06
C LEU A 67 -6.36 15.77 -1.60
N THR A 68 -6.26 15.88 -2.93
CA THR A 68 -6.58 17.13 -3.63
C THR A 68 -8.09 17.38 -3.60
N ASP A 69 -8.53 18.63 -3.81
CA ASP A 69 -9.97 18.93 -3.85
C ASP A 69 -10.70 18.17 -4.95
N GLU A 70 -10.08 18.00 -6.12
CA GLU A 70 -10.63 17.20 -7.22
C GLU A 70 -10.81 15.72 -6.84
N GLN A 71 -9.83 15.14 -6.12
CA GLN A 71 -9.93 13.75 -5.66
C GLN A 71 -11.01 13.59 -4.59
N ALA A 72 -11.13 14.57 -3.68
CA ALA A 72 -12.12 14.54 -2.62
C ALA A 72 -13.56 14.66 -3.11
N GLU A 73 -13.80 15.35 -4.22
CA GLU A 73 -15.14 15.41 -4.84
C GLU A 73 -15.58 14.06 -5.41
N LYS A 74 -14.61 13.30 -5.95
CA LYS A 74 -14.83 12.01 -6.63
C LYS A 74 -14.79 10.82 -5.68
N LEU A 75 -14.09 10.92 -4.55
CA LEU A 75 -13.91 9.83 -3.60
C LEU A 75 -15.07 9.78 -2.59
N ARG A 76 -15.70 8.62 -2.47
CA ARG A 76 -16.68 8.29 -1.44
C ARG A 76 -16.09 7.29 -0.44
N TYR A 77 -16.58 7.34 0.79
CA TYR A 77 -16.22 6.35 1.80
C TYR A 77 -16.75 4.97 1.41
N GLY A 78 -15.96 3.92 1.68
CA GLY A 78 -16.35 2.53 1.39
C GLY A 78 -16.05 2.05 -0.03
N ILE A 79 -15.33 2.82 -0.84
CA ILE A 79 -14.85 2.35 -2.15
C ILE A 79 -13.84 1.22 -1.94
N GLU A 80 -14.06 0.12 -2.65
CA GLU A 80 -13.14 -1.00 -2.73
C GLU A 80 -12.33 -0.94 -4.04
N GLY A 81 -11.13 -1.49 -4.00
CA GLY A 81 -10.23 -1.44 -5.13
C GLY A 81 -9.00 -2.29 -4.91
N ARG A 82 -8.05 -2.19 -5.84
CA ARG A 82 -6.80 -2.91 -5.79
C ARG A 82 -5.74 -2.08 -5.08
N ALA A 83 -5.18 -2.62 -3.99
CA ALA A 83 -3.99 -2.07 -3.34
C ALA A 83 -2.74 -2.85 -3.78
N VAL A 84 -1.67 -2.14 -4.13
CA VAL A 84 -0.35 -2.70 -4.46
C VAL A 84 0.70 -2.00 -3.61
N VAL A 85 1.38 -2.76 -2.76
CA VAL A 85 2.52 -2.26 -1.98
C VAL A 85 3.78 -2.27 -2.85
N ILE A 86 4.53 -1.16 -2.84
CA ILE A 86 5.79 -1.02 -3.55
C ILE A 86 6.92 -1.38 -2.59
N THR A 87 7.20 -2.68 -2.44
CA THR A 87 8.24 -3.26 -1.58
C THR A 87 9.64 -3.11 -2.19
N GLY A 88 10.08 -1.86 -2.29
CA GLY A 88 11.34 -1.47 -2.91
C GLY A 88 11.31 -1.47 -4.43
N ARG A 89 12.15 -0.62 -5.02
CA ARG A 89 12.46 -0.72 -6.45
C ARG A 89 13.54 -1.81 -6.56
N LYS A 90 13.26 -2.94 -7.23
CA LYS A 90 14.33 -3.77 -7.78
C LYS A 90 15.03 -2.96 -8.88
N THR A 91 15.85 -2.01 -8.47
CA THR A 91 16.80 -1.37 -9.38
C THR A 91 17.90 -2.41 -9.57
N TYR A 92 18.35 -2.63 -10.80
CA TYR A 92 19.53 -3.46 -11.14
C TYR A 92 20.79 -3.08 -10.33
N PHE A 93 20.73 -2.04 -9.50
CA PHE A 93 21.72 -1.64 -8.52
C PHE A 93 22.23 -2.79 -7.65
N ASN A 94 21.37 -3.70 -7.15
CA ASN A 94 21.86 -4.85 -6.37
C ASN A 94 22.68 -5.84 -7.21
N TYR A 95 22.35 -5.99 -8.50
CA TYR A 95 23.12 -6.83 -9.43
C TYR A 95 24.51 -6.23 -9.70
N TYR A 96 24.60 -4.91 -9.89
CA TYR A 96 25.90 -4.23 -10.05
C TYR A 96 26.69 -4.14 -8.75
N LEU A 97 26.03 -4.02 -7.60
CA LEU A 97 26.70 -3.96 -6.30
C LEU A 97 27.41 -5.29 -5.99
N ASP A 98 26.77 -6.44 -6.27
CA ASP A 98 27.39 -7.77 -6.12
C ASP A 98 28.53 -7.99 -7.13
N GLN A 99 28.41 -7.44 -8.35
CA GLN A 99 29.45 -7.55 -9.36
C GLN A 99 30.65 -6.61 -9.13
N PHE A 100 30.43 -5.47 -8.45
CA PHE A 100 31.48 -4.51 -8.09
C PHE A 100 32.17 -4.86 -6.77
N LEU A 101 31.41 -5.34 -5.77
CA LEU A 101 31.93 -5.85 -4.50
C LEU A 101 32.40 -7.29 -4.62
N ARG A 102 33.23 -7.61 -5.63
CA ARG A 102 33.97 -8.88 -5.68
C ARG A 102 34.59 -9.16 -4.31
N ARG A 103 33.91 -9.98 -3.51
CA ARG A 103 34.46 -10.64 -2.35
C ARG A 103 35.19 -11.83 -2.93
N ASP A 104 36.49 -11.65 -3.10
CA ASP A 104 37.41 -12.79 -2.99
C ASP A 104 37.33 -13.36 -1.56
#